data_AF-A0A2K3K7T7-F1
#
_entry.id   AF-A0A2K3K7T7-F1
#
_cell.length_a   1.000
_cell.length_b   1.000
_cell.length_c   1.000
_cell.angle_alpha   90.00
_cell.angle_beta   90.00
_cell.angle_gamma   90.00
#
_symmetry.space_group_name_H-M   'P 1'
#
loop_
_entity.id
_entity.type
_entity.pdbx_description
1 polymer ?
#
loop_
_entity_poly.entity_id
_entity_poly.type
_entity_poly.pdbx_seq_one_letter_code
_entity_poly.pdbx_strand_id
1 'polypeptide(L)' 'MEKAFDTLDSVGPGVRAWRFKVRILRLWNLYSFAKPNQLNSIEMVLIDEKGDKIHATVPPHLLNLFRFKLNE' A
#
# COMPACT_ATOMS: atom_id res chain seq x y z
N MET A 1 12.28 -16.89 17.72
CA MET A 1 12.57 -16.56 16.31
C MET A 1 11.65 -15.43 15.91
N GLU A 2 12.17 -14.29 15.48
CA GLU A 2 11.32 -13.27 14.86
C GLU A 2 10.58 -13.90 13.68
N LYS A 3 9.27 -13.68 13.61
CA LYS A 3 8.46 -14.22 12.52
C LYS A 3 8.94 -13.58 11.22
N ALA A 4 9.30 -14.42 10.24
CA ALA A 4 9.62 -14.01 8.89
C ALA A 4 8.46 -13.20 8.29
N PHE A 5 8.76 -12.36 7.30
CA PHE A 5 7.75 -11.57 6.58
C PHE A 5 6.61 -12.48 6.09
N ASP A 6 5.38 -11.99 6.18
CA ASP A 6 4.21 -12.66 5.59
C ASP A 6 4.23 -12.48 4.06
N THR A 7 3.52 -13.34 3.34
CA THR A 7 3.36 -13.31 1.86
C THR A 7 2.01 -12.73 1.47
N LEU A 8 1.88 -12.16 0.27
CA LEU A 8 0.65 -11.46 -0.12
C LEU A 8 -0.56 -12.40 -0.26
N ASP A 9 -0.33 -13.66 -0.63
CA ASP A 9 -1.34 -14.74 -0.65
C ASP A 9 -1.95 -15.06 0.73
N SER A 10 -1.34 -14.59 1.82
CA SER A 10 -1.85 -14.76 3.19
C SER A 10 -2.91 -13.73 3.59
N VAL A 11 -3.19 -12.76 2.72
CA VAL A 11 -4.24 -11.76 2.97
C VAL A 11 -5.61 -12.42 2.85
N GLY A 12 -6.39 -12.36 3.93
CA GLY A 12 -7.71 -12.96 3.99
C GLY A 12 -8.56 -12.44 5.16
N PRO A 13 -9.87 -12.72 5.13
CA PRO A 13 -10.77 -12.30 6.20
C PRO A 13 -10.42 -13.05 7.50
N GLY A 14 -9.97 -12.33 8.53
CA GLY A 14 -9.70 -12.89 9.87
C GLY A 14 -8.36 -12.45 10.48
N VAL A 15 -7.41 -12.04 9.64
CA VAL A 15 -6.15 -11.44 10.09
C VAL A 15 -6.23 -9.92 9.87
N ARG A 16 -5.71 -9.14 10.81
CA ARG A 16 -5.77 -7.66 10.78
C ARG A 16 -4.42 -6.98 10.64
N ALA A 17 -3.33 -7.72 10.78
CA ALA A 17 -1.98 -7.19 10.73
C ALA A 17 -1.05 -8.21 10.08
N TRP A 18 -0.26 -7.73 9.13
CA TRP A 18 0.77 -8.47 8.43
C TRP A 18 2.04 -7.63 8.38
N ARG A 19 3.18 -8.30 8.22
CA ARG A 19 4.47 -7.68 7.98
C ARG A 19 4.99 -8.16 6.63
N PHE A 20 4.80 -7.38 5.58
CA PHE A 20 5.24 -7.73 4.23
C PHE A 20 6.64 -7.19 3.90
N LYS A 21 7.35 -7.90 3.03
CA LYS A 21 8.51 -7.40 2.29
C LYS A 21 8.16 -7.39 0.81
N VAL A 22 7.95 -6.21 0.26
CA VAL A 22 7.39 -6.01 -1.09
C VAL A 22 8.10 -4.88 -1.81
N ARG A 23 7.95 -4.83 -3.14
CA ARG A 23 8.32 -3.69 -3.98
C ARG A 23 7.06 -2.98 -4.48
N ILE A 24 7.14 -1.66 -4.65
CA ILE A 24 6.10 -0.88 -5.33
C ILE A 24 6.28 -1.06 -6.84
N LEU A 25 5.26 -1.56 -7.52
CA LEU A 25 5.25 -1.71 -8.99
C LEU A 25 4.71 -0.49 -9.72
N ARG A 26 3.78 0.23 -9.08
CA ARG A 26 3.09 1.41 -9.60
C ARG A 26 2.71 2.28 -8.41
N LEU A 27 2.88 3.58 -8.55
CA LEU A 27 2.52 4.56 -7.54
C LEU A 27 1.81 5.76 -8.20
N TRP A 28 0.62 6.12 -7.71
CA TRP A 28 -0.07 7.30 -8.22
C TRP A 28 -0.90 8.01 -7.16
N ASN A 29 -1.10 9.31 -7.38
CA ASN A 29 -1.92 10.17 -6.56
C ASN A 29 -3.36 10.15 -7.08
N LEU A 30 -4.32 9.90 -6.19
CA LEU A 30 -5.74 10.06 -6.50
C LEU A 30 -6.26 11.32 -5.82
N TYR A 31 -6.76 12.26 -6.61
CA TYR A 31 -7.30 13.53 -6.14
C TYR A 31 -8.81 13.43 -5.90
N SER A 32 -9.35 14.27 -5.01
CA SER A 32 -10.78 14.28 -4.69
C SER A 32 -11.60 14.78 -5.86
N PHE A 33 -12.65 14.02 -6.23
CA PHE A 33 -13.62 14.45 -7.24
C PHE A 33 -14.37 15.74 -6.83
N ALA A 34 -14.68 15.89 -5.55
CA ALA A 34 -15.40 17.07 -5.04
C ALA A 34 -14.48 18.30 -4.88
N LYS A 35 -13.18 18.07 -4.66
CA LYS A 35 -12.17 19.11 -4.45
C LYS A 35 -10.91 18.76 -5.24
N PRO A 36 -10.82 19.14 -6.54
CA PRO A 36 -9.76 18.68 -7.44
C PRO A 36 -8.32 18.95 -6.97
N ASN A 37 -8.11 19.97 -6.13
CA ASN A 37 -6.79 20.32 -5.58
C ASN A 37 -6.43 19.55 -4.30
N GLN A 38 -7.33 18.73 -3.78
CA GLN A 38 -7.11 17.96 -2.56
C GLN A 38 -6.70 16.52 -2.90
N LEU A 39 -5.50 16.14 -2.47
CA LEU A 39 -5.07 14.73 -2.53
C LEU A 39 -5.99 13.89 -1.64
N ASN A 40 -6.65 12.90 -2.23
CA ASN A 40 -7.57 12.01 -1.54
C ASN A 40 -6.87 10.75 -1.04
N SER A 41 -6.02 10.14 -1.87
CA SER A 41 -5.25 8.96 -1.49
C SER A 41 -3.99 8.84 -2.35
N ILE A 42 -3.05 8.02 -1.87
CA ILE A 42 -1.95 7.49 -2.69
C ILE A 42 -2.28 6.03 -2.92
N GLU A 43 -2.39 5.65 -4.18
CA GLU A 43 -2.67 4.29 -4.60
C GLU A 43 -1.40 3.63 -5.12
N MET A 44 -1.29 2.33 -4.89
CA MET A 44 -0.13 1.57 -5.33
C MET A 44 -0.46 0.11 -5.64
N VAL A 45 0.36 -0.49 -6.49
CA VAL A 45 0.41 -1.95 -6.67
C VAL A 45 1.69 -2.46 -6.04
N LEU A 46 1.56 -3.40 -5.10
CA LEU A 46 2.68 -4.05 -4.43
C LEU A 46 2.92 -5.42 -5.04
N ILE A 47 4.18 -5.86 -5.08
CA ILE A 47 4.58 -7.22 -5.48
C ILE A 47 5.51 -7.84 -4.43
N ASP A 48 5.31 -9.11 -4.10
CA ASP A 48 6.21 -9.87 -3.24
C ASP A 48 7.23 -10.71 -4.04
N GLU A 49 8.03 -11.50 -3.34
CA GLU A 49 9.06 -12.36 -3.94
C GLU A 49 8.50 -13.53 -4.76
N LYS A 50 7.24 -13.95 -4.52
CA LYS A 50 6.55 -14.98 -5.30
C LYS A 50 5.98 -14.42 -6.61
N GLY A 51 5.88 -13.09 -6.71
CA GLY A 51 5.31 -12.40 -7.86
C GLY A 51 3.81 -12.10 -7.72
N ASP A 52 3.23 -12.43 -6.56
CA ASP A 52 1.86 -12.09 -6.20
C ASP A 52 1.72 -10.58 -6.08
N LYS A 53 0.55 -10.06 -6.47
CA LYS A 53 0.29 -8.62 -6.51
C LYS A 53 -0.94 -8.26 -5.70
N ILE A 54 -0.87 -7.14 -5.00
CA ILE A 54 -2.03 -6.58 -4.30
C ILE A 54 -2.11 -5.08 -4.52
N HIS A 55 -3.33 -4.57 -4.60
CA HIS A 55 -3.59 -3.13 -4.57
C HIS A 55 -3.58 -2.64 -3.12
N ALA A 56 -2.92 -1.51 -2.86
CA ALA A 56 -2.88 -0.89 -1.55
C ALA A 56 -3.13 0.61 -1.64
N THR A 57 -3.72 1.15 -0.58
CA THR A 57 -4.15 2.55 -0.50
C THR A 57 -3.58 3.18 0.76
N VAL A 58 -2.94 4.35 0.63
CA VAL A 58 -2.71 5.26 1.75
C VAL A 58 -3.93 6.19 1.85
N PRO A 59 -4.74 6.08 2.92
CA PRO A 59 -5.92 6.92 3.10
C PRO A 59 -5.55 8.36 3.47
N PRO A 60 -6.50 9.32 3.33
CA PRO A 60 -6.22 10.75 3.51
C PRO A 60 -5.53 11.11 4.83
N HIS A 61 -5.95 10.48 5.93
CA HIS A 61 -5.43 10.76 7.27
C HIS A 61 -3.98 10.26 7.50
N LEU A 62 -3.43 9.44 6.59
CA LEU A 62 -2.05 8.95 6.64
C LEU A 62 -1.14 9.59 5.58
N LEU A 63 -1.68 10.42 4.68
CA LEU A 63 -0.91 11.00 3.57
C LEU A 63 0.34 11.75 4.03
N ASN A 64 0.23 12.56 5.07
CA ASN A 64 1.36 13.34 5.60
C ASN A 64 2.52 12.46 6.10
N LEU A 65 2.21 11.23 6.53
CA LEU A 65 3.22 10.30 7.03
C LEU A 65 3.96 9.56 5.92
N PHE A 66 3.29 9.30 4.78
CA PHE A 66 3.79 8.40 3.75
C PHE A 66 4.13 9.07 2.42
N ARG A 67 3.59 10.25 2.09
CA ARG A 67 3.75 10.87 0.77
C ARG A 67 5.20 11.10 0.31
N PHE A 68 6.13 11.15 1.26
CA PHE A 68 7.57 11.34 1.00
C PHE A 68 8.42 10.10 1.33
N LYS A 69 7.77 8.97 1.64
CA LYS A 69 8.44 7.71 2.01
C LYS A 69 8.21 6.59 1.00
N LEU A 70 7.43 6.85 -0.04
CA LEU A 70 7.02 5.87 -1.05
C LEU A 70 7.61 6.27 -2.40
N ASN A 71 8.19 5.28 -3.09
CA ASN A 71 8.74 5.43 -4.44
C ASN A 71 8.56 4.12 -5.20
N GLU A 72 8.30 4.21 -6.51
CA GLU A 72 8.26 3.07 -7.44
C GLU A 72 9.65 2.46 -7.67
#